data_AF-S9ZRZ3-F1
#
_entry.id   AF-S9ZRZ3-F1
#
_cell.length_a   1.000
_cell.length_b   1.000
_cell.length_c   1.000
_cell.angle_alpha   90.00
_cell.angle_beta   90.00
_cell.angle_gamma   90.00
#
_symmetry.space_group_name_H-M   'P 1'
#
loop_
_entity.id
_entity.type
_entity.pdbx_description
1 polymer ?
#
loop_
_entity_poly.entity_id
_entity_poly.type
_entity_poly.pdbx_seq_one_letter_code
_entity_poly.pdbx_strand_id
1 'polypeptide(L)'
;MNERSSLNLEVISAWCGPAFLVGLVIFFGIFGFNLPAPPSPALGADEIAARINGDLGDMRLGWCVALVIMGLYMPWTAQISTQMARLEHHSRTMTYLFSPTVCWTGLILNLSGVFCHALQMNS
;
A
#
# COMPACT_ATOMS: atom_id res chain seq x y z
N MET A 1 7.58 11.67 28.77
CA MET A 1 7.06 12.17 27.48
C MET A 1 5.95 13.17 27.80
N ASN A 2 5.98 14.37 27.23
CA ASN A 2 4.99 15.41 27.55
C ASN A 2 3.68 15.13 26.79
N GLU A 3 2.52 15.42 27.38
CA GLU A 3 1.19 15.19 26.75
C GLU A 3 1.07 15.85 25.37
N ARG A 4 1.67 17.03 25.19
CA ARG A 4 1.68 17.71 23.89
C ARG A 4 2.47 16.92 22.83
N SER A 5 3.55 16.24 23.22
CA SER A 5 4.35 15.45 22.28
C SER A 5 3.65 14.17 21.84
N SER A 6 2.91 13.50 22.74
CA SER A 6 2.12 12.32 22.37
C SER A 6 0.95 12.68 21.44
N LEU A 7 0.26 13.79 21.70
CA LEU A 7 -0.81 14.27 20.81
C LEU A 7 -0.29 14.61 19.41
N ASN A 8 0.88 15.23 19.31
CA ASN A 8 1.49 15.51 18.02
C ASN A 8 1.81 14.23 17.24
N LEU A 9 2.34 13.19 17.91
CA LEU A 9 2.61 11.90 17.28
C LEU A 9 1.32 11.18 16.84
N GLU A 10 0.25 11.26 17.62
CA GLU A 10 -1.07 10.74 17.26
C GLU A 10 -1.62 11.41 16.00
N VAL A 11 -1.51 12.74 15.91
CA VAL A 11 -1.97 13.50 14.73
C VAL A 11 -1.12 13.18 13.50
N ILE A 12 0.21 13.13 13.63
CA ILE A 12 1.10 12.74 12.53
C ILE A 12 0.74 11.34 12.03
N SER A 13 0.57 10.38 12.95
CA SER A 13 0.22 9.00 12.60
C SER A 13 -1.17 8.88 11.97
N ALA A 14 -2.12 9.73 12.35
CA ALA A 14 -3.43 9.78 11.72
C ALA A 14 -3.35 10.24 10.26
N TRP A 15 -2.49 11.23 9.96
CA TRP A 15 -2.26 11.72 8.59
C TRP A 15 -1.49 10.75 7.69
N CYS A 16 -0.76 9.80 8.27
CA CYS A 16 -0.10 8.74 7.51
C CYS A 16 -1.11 7.89 6.71
N GLY A 17 -2.34 7.71 7.19
CA GLY A 17 -3.39 6.96 6.49
C GLY A 17 -3.85 7.60 5.17
N PRO A 18 -4.32 8.87 5.19
CA PRO A 18 -4.64 9.59 3.96
C PRO A 18 -3.47 9.69 2.99
N ALA A 19 -2.26 9.98 3.49
CA ALA A 19 -1.06 10.07 2.66
C ALA A 19 -0.72 8.72 2.00
N PHE A 20 -0.84 7.62 2.75
CA PHE A 20 -0.72 6.25 2.25
C PHE A 20 -1.74 5.98 1.13
N LEU A 21 -3.01 6.27 1.36
CA LEU A 21 -4.10 5.94 0.44
C LEU A 21 -3.98 6.71 -0.89
N VAL A 22 -3.67 8.01 -0.81
CA VAL A 22 -3.42 8.85 -1.99
C VAL A 22 -2.22 8.35 -2.78
N GLY A 23 -1.11 8.08 -2.10
CA GLY A 23 0.10 7.57 -2.76
C GLY A 23 -0.08 6.18 -3.36
N LEU A 24 -0.85 5.30 -2.70
CA LEU A 24 -1.19 3.99 -3.23
C LEU A 24 -2.00 4.12 -4.52
N VAL A 25 -3.04 4.94 -4.55
CA VAL A 25 -3.84 5.14 -5.77
C VAL A 25 -3.01 5.69 -6.92
N ILE A 26 -2.18 6.71 -6.65
CA ILE A 26 -1.40 7.38 -7.69
C ILE A 26 -0.25 6.48 -8.18
N PHE A 27 0.61 6.01 -7.28
CA PHE A 27 1.86 5.36 -7.68
C PHE A 27 1.70 3.87 -7.95
N PHE A 28 0.91 3.16 -7.16
CA PHE A 28 0.67 1.73 -7.39
C PHE A 28 -0.40 1.52 -8.48
N GLY A 29 -1.48 2.31 -8.40
CA GLY A 29 -2.62 2.20 -9.31
C GLY A 29 -2.36 2.78 -10.70
N ILE A 30 -2.08 4.08 -10.79
CA ILE A 30 -1.94 4.81 -12.06
C ILE A 30 -0.56 4.55 -12.68
N PHE A 31 0.52 4.94 -11.99
CA PHE A 31 1.88 4.80 -12.53
C PHE A 31 2.36 3.35 -12.61
N GLY A 32 2.02 2.53 -11.62
CA GLY A 32 2.36 1.11 -11.62
C GLY A 32 1.46 0.25 -12.51
N PHE A 33 0.43 0.84 -13.14
CA PHE A 33 -0.57 0.15 -13.96
C PHE A 33 -1.27 -1.04 -13.27
N ASN A 34 -1.33 -1.08 -11.93
CA ASN A 34 -1.97 -2.17 -11.15
C ASN A 34 -3.48 -1.99 -10.97
N LEU A 35 -4.02 -0.86 -11.41
CA LEU A 35 -5.46 -0.70 -11.65
C LEU A 35 -5.71 -0.82 -13.17
N PRO A 36 -5.54 -1.99 -13.79
CA PRO A 36 -5.90 -2.11 -15.20
C PRO A 36 -7.43 -2.05 -15.29
N ALA A 37 -7.94 -1.16 -16.13
CA ALA A 37 -9.17 -1.48 -16.84
C ALA A 37 -8.92 -2.85 -17.51
N PRO A 38 -9.83 -3.83 -17.36
CA PRO A 38 -9.59 -5.20 -17.83
C PRO A 38 -9.11 -5.15 -19.28
N PRO A 39 -7.93 -5.73 -19.59
CA PRO A 39 -7.50 -5.85 -20.97
C PRO A 39 -8.60 -6.55 -21.73
N SER A 40 -9.08 -5.92 -22.80
CA SER A 40 -9.99 -6.57 -23.74
C SER A 40 -9.44 -7.98 -24.03
N PRO A 41 -10.23 -9.07 -23.86
CA PRO A 41 -9.78 -10.44 -24.12
C PRO A 41 -9.26 -10.68 -25.55
N ALA A 42 -9.41 -9.69 -26.43
CA ALA A 42 -8.95 -9.71 -27.82
C ALA A 42 -7.52 -9.18 -28.02
N LEU A 43 -6.82 -8.67 -26.99
CA LEU A 43 -5.42 -8.23 -27.10
C LEU A 43 -4.47 -9.44 -27.13
N GLY A 44 -3.67 -9.55 -28.19
CA GLY A 44 -2.64 -10.57 -28.31
C GLY A 44 -1.47 -10.33 -27.34
N ALA A 45 -0.81 -11.40 -26.90
CA ALA A 45 0.30 -11.34 -25.93
C ALA A 45 1.42 -10.38 -26.36
N ASP A 46 1.70 -10.31 -27.67
CA ASP A 46 2.75 -9.45 -28.24
C ASP A 46 2.41 -7.95 -28.14
N GLU A 47 1.13 -7.59 -28.28
CA GLU A 47 0.64 -6.21 -28.17
C GLU A 47 0.68 -5.71 -26.72
N ILE A 48 0.42 -6.60 -25.77
CA ILE A 48 0.54 -6.33 -24.34
C ILE A 48 2.02 -6.13 -23.97
N ALA A 49 2.91 -6.99 -24.49
CA ALA A 49 4.34 -6.89 -24.26
C ALA A 49 4.93 -5.58 -24.83
N ALA A 50 4.52 -5.18 -26.05
CA ALA A 50 4.96 -3.92 -26.66
C ALA A 50 4.52 -2.69 -25.84
N ARG A 51 3.30 -2.71 -25.28
CA ARG A 51 2.77 -1.63 -24.46
C ARG A 51 3.49 -1.51 -23.11
N ILE A 52 3.80 -2.65 -22.47
CA ILE A 52 4.56 -2.68 -21.22
C ILE A 52 5.99 -2.15 -21.47
N ASN A 53 6.64 -2.59 -22.55
CA ASN A 53 8.01 -2.19 -22.88
C ASN A 53 8.16 -0.69 -23.23
N GLY A 54 7.12 -0.03 -23.73
CA GLY A 54 7.12 1.41 -23.98
C GLY A 54 7.16 2.27 -22.72
N ASP A 55 6.48 1.83 -21.65
CA ASP A 55 6.24 2.62 -20.43
C ASP A 55 7.00 2.09 -19.20
N LEU A 56 7.99 1.21 -19.43
CA LEU A 56 8.73 0.47 -18.40
C LEU A 56 9.40 1.38 -17.35
N GLY A 57 9.84 2.58 -17.75
CA GLY A 57 10.46 3.56 -16.87
C GLY A 57 9.50 4.11 -15.82
N ASP A 58 8.31 4.53 -16.26
CA ASP A 58 7.27 5.08 -15.39
C ASP A 58 6.68 4.01 -14.46
N MET A 59 6.55 2.78 -14.97
CA MET A 59 6.09 1.63 -14.20
C MET A 59 7.04 1.29 -13.05
N ARG A 60 8.36 1.28 -13.32
CA ARG A 60 9.38 1.07 -12.29
C ARG A 60 9.39 2.17 -11.24
N LEU A 61 9.29 3.43 -11.66
CA LEU A 61 9.22 4.57 -10.75
C LEU A 61 7.97 4.48 -9.86
N GLY A 62 6.82 4.17 -10.44
CA GLY A 62 5.56 3.95 -9.73
C GLY A 62 5.70 2.88 -8.64
N TRP A 63 6.34 1.75 -8.96
CA TRP A 63 6.60 0.69 -7.98
C TRP A 63 7.58 1.09 -6.88
N CYS A 64 8.71 1.70 -7.21
CA CYS A 64 9.68 2.15 -6.21
C CYS A 64 9.07 3.14 -5.22
N VAL A 65 8.29 4.11 -5.71
CA VAL A 65 7.64 5.12 -4.86
C VAL A 65 6.51 4.49 -4.04
N ALA A 66 5.73 3.56 -4.62
CA ALA A 66 4.71 2.83 -3.88
C ALA A 66 5.30 2.07 -2.69
N LEU A 67 6.45 1.41 -2.84
CA LEU A 67 7.13 0.70 -1.74
C LEU A 67 7.53 1.63 -0.59
N VAL A 68 7.97 2.85 -0.88
CA VAL A 68 8.30 3.85 0.14
C VAL A 68 7.04 4.34 0.85
N ILE A 69 5.99 4.64 0.11
CA ILE A 69 4.71 5.13 0.66
C ILE A 69 4.05 4.08 1.56
N MET A 70 4.26 2.79 1.31
CA MET A 70 3.78 1.70 2.18
C MET A 70 4.32 1.79 3.61
N GLY A 71 5.48 2.43 3.84
CA GLY A 71 6.01 2.68 5.18
C GLY A 71 5.07 3.50 6.06
N LEU A 72 4.23 4.37 5.46
CA LEU A 72 3.22 5.17 6.16
C LEU A 72 2.07 4.33 6.70
N TYR A 73 1.93 3.09 6.25
CA TYR A 73 0.88 2.20 6.72
C TYR A 73 1.08 1.83 8.19
N MET A 74 2.31 1.51 8.63
CA MET A 74 2.60 1.12 10.01
C MET A 74 2.19 2.16 11.09
N PRO A 75 2.57 3.46 10.99
CA PRO A 75 2.10 4.43 11.97
C PRO A 75 0.57 4.61 11.92
N TRP A 76 -0.05 4.47 10.74
CA TRP A 76 -1.50 4.53 10.62
C TRP A 76 -2.21 3.34 11.30
N THR A 77 -1.71 2.11 11.12
CA THR A 77 -2.27 0.91 11.78
C THR A 77 -2.11 0.98 13.29
N ALA A 78 -0.97 1.47 13.78
CA ALA A 78 -0.73 1.71 15.19
C ALA A 78 -1.75 2.70 15.75
N GLN A 79 -2.00 3.81 15.04
CA GLN A 79 -2.98 4.81 15.47
C GLN A 79 -4.42 4.31 15.45
N ILE A 80 -4.81 3.47 14.48
CA ILE A 80 -6.14 2.84 14.53
C ILE A 80 -6.24 1.88 15.73
N SER A 81 -5.18 1.09 15.97
CA SER A 81 -5.14 0.15 17.09
C SER A 81 -5.27 0.84 18.45
N THR A 82 -4.69 2.04 18.63
CA THR A 82 -4.87 2.82 19.86
C THR A 82 -6.31 3.30 20.04
N GLN A 83 -6.98 3.74 18.97
CA GLN A 83 -8.40 4.12 19.04
C GLN A 83 -9.30 2.91 19.30
N MET A 84 -9.03 1.78 18.67
CA MET A 84 -9.75 0.52 18.91
C MET A 84 -9.63 0.10 20.38
N ALA A 85 -8.42 0.15 20.94
CA ALA A 85 -8.17 -0.17 22.33
C ALA A 85 -8.85 0.80 23.32
N ARG A 86 -9.11 2.06 22.92
CA ARG A 86 -9.88 3.02 23.73
C ARG A 86 -11.38 2.70 23.75
N LEU A 87 -11.91 2.18 22.64
CA LEU A 87 -13.31 1.79 22.49
C LEU A 87 -13.59 0.43 23.14
N GLU A 88 -12.61 -0.46 23.16
CA GLU A 88 -12.69 -1.77 23.80
C GLU A 88 -12.49 -1.68 25.32
N HIS A 89 -13.58 -1.49 26.07
CA HIS A 89 -13.52 -1.37 27.53
C HIS A 89 -13.21 -2.69 28.28
N HIS A 90 -13.45 -3.87 27.69
CA HIS A 90 -13.41 -5.15 28.42
C HIS A 90 -12.46 -6.22 27.84
N SER A 91 -12.34 -6.35 26.52
CA SER A 91 -11.39 -7.27 25.90
C SER A 91 -10.72 -6.61 24.69
N ARG A 92 -9.40 -6.74 24.57
CA ARG A 92 -8.61 -6.18 23.47
C ARG A 92 -8.60 -7.07 22.22
N THR A 93 -9.64 -7.88 22.05
CA THR A 93 -9.63 -8.99 21.10
C THR A 93 -9.67 -8.48 19.66
N MET A 94 -10.45 -7.43 19.35
CA MET A 94 -10.44 -6.84 18.01
C MET A 94 -9.12 -6.11 17.75
N THR A 95 -8.54 -5.45 18.74
CA THR A 95 -7.24 -4.79 18.59
C THR A 95 -6.14 -5.78 18.17
N TYR A 96 -6.09 -6.95 18.83
CA TYR A 96 -5.10 -7.98 18.51
C TYR A 96 -5.37 -8.74 17.21
N LEU A 97 -6.62 -8.85 16.77
CA LEU A 97 -6.97 -9.44 15.47
C LEU A 97 -6.69 -8.48 14.31
N PHE A 98 -7.01 -7.19 14.50
CA PHE A 98 -6.91 -6.19 13.45
C PHE A 98 -5.45 -5.91 13.06
N SER A 99 -4.58 -5.61 14.01
CA SER A 99 -3.17 -5.26 13.74
C SER A 99 -2.41 -6.25 12.83
N PRO A 100 -2.42 -7.58 13.09
CA PRO A 100 -1.76 -8.55 12.23
C PRO A 100 -2.42 -8.68 10.86
N THR A 101 -3.75 -8.65 10.74
CA THR A 101 -4.45 -8.69 9.44
C THR A 101 -4.06 -7.51 8.56
N VAL A 102 -3.98 -6.34 9.15
CA VAL A 102 -3.68 -5.09 8.45
C VAL A 102 -2.22 -5.14 7.99
N CYS A 103 -1.26 -5.46 8.87
CA CYS A 103 0.14 -5.71 8.47
C CYS A 103 0.29 -6.76 7.36
N TRP A 104 -0.48 -7.86 7.42
CA TRP A 104 -0.49 -8.91 6.38
C TRP A 104 -0.96 -8.39 5.02
N THR A 105 -1.97 -7.52 5.00
CA THR A 105 -2.51 -6.96 3.76
C THR A 105 -1.48 -6.09 3.04
N GLY A 106 -0.72 -5.29 3.78
CA GLY A 106 0.40 -4.50 3.24
C GLY A 106 1.54 -5.38 2.70
N LEU A 107 1.80 -6.53 3.33
CA LEU A 107 2.82 -7.48 2.87
C LEU A 107 2.42 -8.18 1.56
N ILE A 108 1.14 -8.55 1.40
CA ILE A 108 0.63 -9.19 0.18
C ILE A 108 0.78 -8.26 -1.03
N LEU A 109 0.44 -6.97 -0.87
CA LEU A 109 0.63 -5.97 -1.93
C LEU A 109 2.11 -5.78 -2.29
N ASN A 110 3.01 -5.93 -1.32
CA ASN A 110 4.45 -5.91 -1.55
C ASN A 110 4.92 -7.11 -2.39
N LEU A 111 4.47 -8.31 -2.04
CA LEU A 111 4.83 -9.53 -2.74
C LEU A 111 4.24 -9.57 -4.15
N SER A 112 3.02 -9.08 -4.36
CA SER A 112 2.42 -9.04 -5.71
C SER A 112 3.14 -8.08 -6.64
N GLY A 113 3.56 -6.90 -6.15
CA GLY A 113 4.35 -5.94 -6.91
C GLY A 113 5.75 -6.47 -7.25
N VAL A 114 6.46 -7.04 -6.27
CA VAL A 114 7.78 -7.65 -6.49
C VAL A 114 7.69 -8.86 -7.42
N PHE A 115 6.64 -9.68 -7.30
CA PHE A 115 6.40 -10.82 -8.17
C PHE A 115 6.07 -10.41 -9.61
N CYS A 116 5.26 -9.37 -9.82
CA CYS A 116 5.01 -8.81 -11.15
C CYS A 116 6.30 -8.27 -11.78
N HIS A 117 7.12 -7.55 -11.02
CA HIS A 117 8.42 -7.07 -11.50
C HIS A 117 9.38 -8.24 -11.82
N ALA A 118 9.40 -9.29 -10.99
CA ALA A 118 10.23 -10.47 -11.21
C ALA A 118 9.81 -11.28 -12.45
N LEU A 119 8.50 -11.37 -12.73
CA LEU A 119 7.99 -12.00 -13.95
C LEU A 119 8.34 -11.21 -15.20
N GLN A 120 8.24 -9.88 -15.17
CA GLN A 120 8.60 -9.02 -16.31
C GLN A 120 10.10 -9.01 -16.63
N MET A 121 10.97 -9.26 -15.65
CA MET A 121 12.42 -9.36 -15.89
C MET A 121 12.84 -10.69 -16.54
N ASN A 122 11.97 -11.70 -16.53
CA ASN A 122 12.28 -13.06 -16.97
C ASN A 122 11.55 -13.47 -18.28
N SER A 123 10.84 -12.53 -18.90
CA SER A 123 10.17 -12.65 -20.21
C SER A 123 10.87 -11.76 -21.23
#